data_AF-A0AAD8FHY8-F1
#
_entry.id   AF-A0AAD8FHY8-F1
#
_cell.length_a   1.000
_cell.length_b   1.000
_cell.length_c   1.000
_cell.angle_alpha   90.00
_cell.angle_beta   90.00
_cell.angle_gamma   90.00
#
_symmetry.space_group_name_H-M   'P 1'
#
loop_
_entity.id
_entity.type
_entity.pdbx_description
1 polymer ?
#
loop_
_entity_poly.entity_id
_entity_poly.type
_entity_poly.pdbx_seq_one_letter_code
_entity_poly.pdbx_strand_id
1 'polypeptide(L)'
;MSISSQVVLAPATHLYFDHPYEPDPEERGLFWACRYIDTHKVFRFVPENLLANADVKLTGEKITKLDLELLRESDDFTILKKPENIIGVQGQIWTELVRTQEQLYQMIFPRLIALAERAWHKSPWEALDPKKGKAIQEKDWSSFAHTLGHKELNRLESLHIPYHIPAPGARVTGDGLLDLKSCYPGLPMSYSLDGGESWQAYSEQFDVTAYDEVLVRCSSHQGVHHSRVTKLAIKTYTDSDEQSN
;
A
#
# COMPACT_ATOMS: atom_id res chain seq x y z
N MET A 1 -33.96 -20.22 9.57
CA MET A 1 -33.76 -19.26 10.69
C MET A 1 -32.90 -18.12 10.18
N SER A 2 -33.41 -16.88 10.14
CA SER A 2 -32.56 -15.71 9.92
C SER A 2 -31.84 -15.42 11.23
N ILE A 3 -30.57 -15.80 11.34
CA ILE A 3 -29.75 -15.47 12.50
C ILE A 3 -29.60 -13.95 12.54
N SER A 4 -30.00 -13.34 13.66
CA SER A 4 -30.01 -11.89 13.92
C SER A 4 -28.69 -11.39 14.52
N SER A 5 -27.58 -12.07 14.23
CA SER A 5 -26.29 -11.73 14.83
C SER A 5 -25.76 -10.41 14.30
N GLN A 6 -25.21 -9.62 15.22
CA GLN A 6 -24.37 -8.48 14.88
C GLN A 6 -23.01 -9.00 14.41
N VAL A 7 -22.45 -8.35 13.40
CA VAL A 7 -21.24 -8.76 12.69
C VAL A 7 -20.18 -7.68 12.81
N VAL A 8 -18.99 -8.06 13.28
CA VAL A 8 -17.77 -7.26 13.14
C VAL A 8 -16.96 -7.86 12.00
N LEU A 9 -16.70 -7.08 10.96
CA LEU A 9 -15.96 -7.54 9.79
C LEU A 9 -14.46 -7.57 10.07
N ALA A 10 -13.86 -8.73 9.82
CA ALA A 10 -12.43 -8.97 9.98
C ALA A 10 -11.86 -9.78 8.79
N PRO A 11 -12.07 -9.37 7.52
CA PRO A 11 -11.59 -10.15 6.38
C PRO A 11 -10.06 -10.16 6.29
N ALA A 12 -9.48 -11.35 6.25
CA ALA A 12 -8.03 -11.55 6.17
C ALA A 12 -7.37 -11.01 4.89
N THR A 13 -8.15 -10.72 3.86
CA THR A 13 -7.65 -10.12 2.62
C THR A 13 -7.40 -8.61 2.74
N HIS A 14 -7.87 -7.95 3.81
CA HIS A 14 -7.78 -6.49 3.97
C HIS A 14 -7.39 -6.04 5.38
N LEU A 15 -7.76 -6.80 6.43
CA LEU A 15 -7.64 -6.34 7.81
C LEU A 15 -6.74 -7.23 8.68
N TYR A 16 -5.88 -8.06 8.08
CA TYR A 16 -4.89 -8.86 8.81
C TYR A 16 -3.51 -8.21 8.68
N PHE A 17 -3.14 -7.43 9.69
CA PHE A 17 -1.91 -6.65 9.72
C PHE A 17 -0.67 -7.48 10.08
N ASP A 18 -0.77 -8.80 10.05
CA ASP A 18 0.36 -9.73 9.97
C ASP A 18 0.76 -10.03 8.52
N HIS A 19 0.01 -9.53 7.52
CA HIS A 19 0.38 -9.62 6.11
C HIS A 19 1.35 -8.52 5.67
N PRO A 20 2.21 -8.80 4.67
CA PRO A 20 3.16 -7.84 4.09
C PRO A 20 2.51 -6.52 3.64
N TYR A 21 3.27 -5.42 3.66
CA TYR A 21 2.82 -4.16 3.05
C TYR A 21 2.89 -4.21 1.52
N GLU A 22 3.85 -4.93 0.94
CA GLU A 22 4.01 -5.05 -0.51
C GLU A 22 4.44 -6.49 -0.87
N PRO A 23 4.26 -6.93 -2.13
CA PRO A 23 4.60 -8.29 -2.55
C PRO A 23 6.12 -8.45 -2.78
N ASP A 24 6.93 -8.18 -1.77
CA ASP A 24 8.39 -8.25 -1.81
C ASP A 24 8.92 -9.36 -0.86
N PRO A 25 9.92 -10.17 -1.27
CA PRO A 25 10.49 -11.20 -0.40
C PRO A 25 11.13 -10.68 0.90
N GLU A 26 11.54 -9.41 0.93
CA GLU A 26 12.12 -8.78 2.12
C GLU A 26 11.05 -8.23 3.08
N GLU A 27 9.80 -8.15 2.66
CA GLU A 27 8.70 -7.72 3.52
C GLU A 27 8.34 -8.77 4.56
N ARG A 28 8.02 -8.29 5.77
CA ARG A 28 7.60 -9.15 6.87
C ARG A 28 6.13 -9.52 6.70
N GLY A 29 5.82 -10.79 6.92
CA GLY A 29 4.44 -11.22 7.16
C GLY A 29 4.10 -12.58 6.59
N LEU A 30 2.96 -13.11 7.03
CA LEU A 30 2.34 -14.27 6.39
C LEU A 30 1.46 -13.81 5.23
N PHE A 31 1.23 -14.67 4.24
CA PHE A 31 0.50 -14.28 3.03
C PHE A 31 -0.53 -15.32 2.60
N TRP A 32 -1.07 -16.07 3.55
CA TRP A 32 -1.99 -17.17 3.26
C TRP A 32 -3.32 -16.69 2.63
N ALA A 33 -3.81 -15.51 3.03
CA ALA A 33 -5.06 -14.94 2.55
C ALA A 33 -4.90 -14.06 1.29
N CYS A 34 -3.82 -13.28 1.24
CA CYS A 34 -3.50 -12.39 0.13
C CYS A 34 -2.01 -12.07 0.12
N ARG A 35 -1.50 -11.49 -0.96
CA ARG A 35 -0.06 -11.23 -1.11
C ARG A 35 0.43 -10.04 -0.29
N TYR A 36 -0.40 -9.00 -0.14
CA TYR A 36 -0.06 -7.80 0.61
C TYR A 36 -1.31 -7.01 1.02
N ILE A 37 -1.14 -6.18 2.04
CA ILE A 37 -2.13 -5.25 2.60
C ILE A 37 -1.40 -3.94 2.95
N ASP A 38 -1.30 -3.04 1.97
CA ASP A 38 -0.80 -1.69 2.20
C ASP A 38 -1.88 -0.76 2.76
N THR A 39 -1.47 0.44 3.16
CA THR A 39 -2.38 1.46 3.70
C THR A 39 -3.46 1.86 2.69
N HIS A 40 -3.15 1.88 1.38
CA HIS A 40 -4.16 2.18 0.36
C HIS A 40 -5.21 1.08 0.26
N LYS A 41 -4.82 -0.20 0.33
CA LYS A 41 -5.74 -1.34 0.34
C LYS A 41 -6.67 -1.33 1.54
N VAL A 42 -6.17 -1.00 2.74
CA VAL A 42 -7.01 -0.81 3.92
C VAL A 42 -7.96 0.37 3.72
N PHE A 43 -7.45 1.51 3.24
CA PHE A 43 -8.26 2.69 2.98
C PHE A 43 -9.39 2.39 2.00
N ARG A 44 -9.12 1.73 0.87
CA ARG A 44 -10.12 1.48 -0.18
C ARG A 44 -11.13 0.36 0.13
N PHE A 45 -11.05 -0.26 1.31
CA PHE A 45 -11.96 -1.33 1.72
C PHE A 45 -13.41 -0.82 1.84
N VAL A 46 -14.35 -1.54 1.23
CA VAL A 46 -15.80 -1.28 1.25
C VAL A 46 -16.48 -2.37 2.10
N PRO A 47 -16.85 -2.08 3.37
CA PRO A 47 -17.37 -3.10 4.29
C PRO A 47 -18.69 -3.73 3.84
N GLU A 48 -19.61 -2.92 3.30
CA GLU A 48 -20.95 -3.36 2.91
C GLU A 48 -21.03 -3.99 1.50
N ASN A 49 -19.92 -3.99 0.74
CA ASN A 49 -19.87 -4.55 -0.60
C ASN A 49 -18.55 -5.30 -0.82
N LEU A 50 -18.47 -6.53 -0.30
CA LEU A 50 -17.23 -7.32 -0.30
C LEU A 50 -16.68 -7.56 -1.73
N LEU A 51 -17.55 -7.75 -2.73
CA LEU A 51 -17.12 -7.96 -4.11
C LEU A 51 -16.55 -6.70 -4.77
N ALA A 52 -16.89 -5.50 -4.28
CA ALA A 52 -16.26 -4.26 -4.75
C ALA A 52 -14.76 -4.19 -4.41
N ASN A 53 -14.31 -4.98 -3.43
CA ASN A 53 -12.93 -5.05 -2.99
C ASN A 53 -12.05 -6.01 -3.81
N ALA A 54 -12.62 -6.72 -4.79
CA ALA A 54 -11.87 -7.66 -5.61
C ALA A 54 -10.75 -6.95 -6.38
N ASP A 55 -9.49 -7.39 -6.18
CA ASP A 55 -8.32 -6.82 -6.84
C ASP A 55 -7.55 -7.86 -7.66
N VAL A 56 -6.88 -8.79 -7.00
CA VAL A 56 -5.97 -9.78 -7.56
C VAL A 56 -6.16 -11.12 -6.84
N LYS A 57 -5.89 -12.21 -7.54
CA LYS A 57 -5.79 -13.56 -6.98
C LYS A 57 -4.54 -13.65 -6.10
N LEU A 58 -4.44 -14.72 -5.29
CA LEU A 58 -3.25 -14.96 -4.46
C LEU A 58 -1.96 -15.06 -5.31
N THR A 59 -2.08 -15.58 -6.53
CA THR A 59 -1.06 -15.66 -7.59
C THR A 59 -0.67 -14.30 -8.18
N GLY A 60 -1.46 -13.25 -7.96
CA GLY A 60 -1.19 -11.88 -8.42
C GLY A 60 -1.91 -11.47 -9.70
N GLU A 61 -2.58 -12.39 -10.41
CA GLU A 61 -3.37 -12.00 -11.58
C GLU A 61 -4.61 -11.21 -11.16
N LYS A 62 -5.00 -10.22 -11.95
CA LYS A 62 -6.22 -9.44 -11.71
C LYS A 62 -7.45 -10.34 -11.69
N ILE A 63 -8.33 -10.12 -10.72
CA ILE A 63 -9.66 -10.75 -10.72
C ILE A 63 -10.46 -10.14 -11.86
N THR A 64 -10.94 -10.99 -12.76
CA THR A 64 -11.66 -10.58 -13.97
C THR A 64 -13.16 -10.49 -13.73
N LYS A 65 -13.88 -9.90 -14.71
CA LYS A 65 -15.35 -9.90 -14.70
C LYS A 65 -15.92 -11.33 -14.69
N LEU A 66 -15.28 -12.23 -15.45
CA LEU A 66 -15.67 -13.64 -15.51
C LEU A 66 -15.48 -14.33 -14.16
N ASP A 67 -14.37 -14.09 -13.47
CA ASP A 67 -14.14 -14.66 -12.12
C ASP A 67 -15.26 -14.23 -11.15
N LEU A 68 -15.69 -12.96 -11.22
CA LEU A 68 -16.79 -12.45 -10.39
C LEU A 68 -18.17 -12.99 -10.80
N GLU A 69 -18.39 -13.28 -12.09
CA GLU A 69 -19.61 -13.91 -12.57
C GLU A 69 -19.69 -15.36 -12.09
N LEU A 70 -18.63 -16.14 -12.25
CA LEU A 70 -18.53 -17.52 -11.76
C LEU A 70 -18.71 -17.60 -10.23
N LEU A 71 -18.13 -16.66 -9.49
CA LEU A 71 -18.32 -16.60 -8.03
C LEU A 71 -19.80 -16.37 -7.68
N ARG A 72 -20.50 -15.47 -8.39
CA ARG A 72 -21.93 -15.19 -8.14
C ARG A 72 -22.85 -16.37 -8.44
N GLU A 73 -22.42 -17.25 -9.33
CA GLU A 73 -23.13 -18.49 -9.68
C GLU A 73 -22.78 -19.64 -8.74
N SER A 74 -21.77 -19.50 -7.89
CA SER A 74 -21.35 -20.54 -6.94
C SER A 74 -22.23 -20.60 -5.69
N ASP A 75 -22.32 -21.79 -5.09
CA ASP A 75 -23.03 -22.01 -3.83
C ASP A 75 -22.44 -21.24 -2.63
N ASP A 76 -21.18 -20.80 -2.75
CA ASP A 76 -20.46 -20.03 -1.72
C ASP A 76 -20.82 -18.53 -1.75
N PHE A 77 -21.56 -18.06 -2.75
CA PHE A 77 -21.98 -16.66 -2.84
C PHE A 77 -23.36 -16.43 -2.21
N THR A 78 -23.44 -15.43 -1.34
CA THR A 78 -24.69 -14.97 -0.77
C THR A 78 -24.79 -13.44 -0.85
N ILE A 79 -25.94 -12.96 -1.32
CA ILE A 79 -26.25 -11.52 -1.33
C ILE A 79 -26.46 -11.05 0.11
N LEU A 80 -25.81 -9.93 0.47
CA LEU A 80 -26.02 -9.25 1.75
C LEU A 80 -27.47 -8.74 1.82
N LYS A 81 -28.27 -9.30 2.73
CA LYS A 81 -29.69 -8.94 2.91
C LYS A 81 -29.93 -7.92 4.03
N LYS A 82 -29.03 -7.84 5.00
CA LYS A 82 -29.15 -7.02 6.22
C LYS A 82 -27.84 -6.28 6.51
N PRO A 83 -27.48 -5.25 5.72
CA PRO A 83 -26.26 -4.47 5.97
C PRO A 83 -26.23 -3.84 7.37
N GLU A 84 -27.39 -3.53 7.95
CA GLU A 84 -27.53 -2.99 9.31
C GLU A 84 -27.01 -3.91 10.43
N ASN A 85 -26.82 -5.20 10.14
CA ASN A 85 -26.20 -6.12 11.10
C ASN A 85 -24.68 -5.98 11.16
N ILE A 86 -24.04 -5.32 10.19
CA ILE A 86 -22.61 -5.00 10.22
C ILE A 86 -22.43 -3.82 11.17
N ILE A 87 -21.90 -4.08 12.36
CA ILE A 87 -21.75 -3.07 13.41
C ILE A 87 -20.35 -2.43 13.45
N GLY A 88 -19.41 -2.93 12.64
CA GLY A 88 -18.08 -2.36 12.53
C GLY A 88 -17.09 -3.23 11.78
N VAL A 89 -15.85 -2.75 11.74
CA VAL A 89 -14.67 -3.43 11.18
C VAL A 89 -13.59 -3.53 12.25
N GLN A 90 -12.73 -4.55 12.17
CA GLN A 90 -11.61 -4.75 13.08
C GLN A 90 -10.35 -5.13 12.31
N GLY A 91 -9.22 -4.55 12.72
CA GLY A 91 -7.87 -4.91 12.27
C GLY A 91 -7.22 -5.90 13.23
N GLN A 92 -6.60 -6.92 12.67
CA GLN A 92 -6.02 -8.06 13.38
C GLN A 92 -4.51 -7.95 13.29
N ILE A 93 -3.81 -8.34 14.35
CA ILE A 93 -2.36 -8.53 14.29
C ILE A 93 -2.03 -9.84 14.98
N TRP A 94 -1.59 -10.81 14.19
CA TRP A 94 -1.06 -12.07 14.68
C TRP A 94 0.47 -11.94 14.78
N THR A 95 1.07 -12.60 15.77
CA THR A 95 2.44 -12.29 16.19
C THR A 95 3.44 -13.41 15.92
N GLU A 96 3.12 -14.37 15.04
CA GLU A 96 4.01 -15.49 14.68
C GLU A 96 5.38 -15.01 14.19
N LEU A 97 5.38 -13.95 13.37
CA LEU A 97 6.58 -13.33 12.79
C LEU A 97 6.90 -11.95 13.38
N VAL A 98 6.20 -11.54 14.43
CA VAL A 98 6.34 -10.23 15.10
C VAL A 98 6.86 -10.46 16.51
N ARG A 99 8.17 -10.31 16.69
CA ARG A 99 8.90 -10.70 17.92
C ARG A 99 9.31 -9.52 18.80
N THR A 100 9.22 -8.31 18.27
CA THR A 100 9.57 -7.08 19.01
C THR A 100 8.45 -6.06 18.91
N GLN A 101 8.41 -5.14 19.87
CA GLN A 101 7.47 -4.01 19.86
C GLN A 101 7.65 -3.11 18.63
N GLU A 102 8.88 -2.91 18.18
CA GLU A 102 9.17 -2.15 16.95
C GLU A 102 8.55 -2.84 15.71
N GLN A 103 8.72 -4.16 15.58
CA GLN A 103 8.08 -4.92 14.50
C GLN A 103 6.56 -4.82 14.59
N LEU A 104 5.99 -4.86 15.79
CA LEU A 104 4.55 -4.70 15.97
C LEU A 104 4.07 -3.35 15.42
N TYR A 105 4.74 -2.27 15.79
CA TYR A 105 4.34 -0.94 15.32
C TYR A 105 4.57 -0.74 13.83
N GLN A 106 5.68 -1.24 13.27
CA GLN A 106 5.91 -1.22 11.83
C GLN A 106 4.82 -2.00 11.09
N MET A 107 4.42 -3.16 11.60
CA MET A 107 3.35 -3.96 10.99
C MET A 107 1.98 -3.27 11.06
N ILE A 108 1.66 -2.47 12.09
CA ILE A 108 0.32 -1.86 12.17
C ILE A 108 0.26 -0.40 11.68
N PHE A 109 1.34 0.37 11.77
CA PHE A 109 1.38 1.76 11.32
C PHE A 109 2.13 1.90 9.99
N PRO A 110 1.58 2.66 9.01
CA PRO A 110 0.46 3.58 9.17
C PRO A 110 -0.93 3.01 8.82
N ARG A 111 -1.06 1.74 8.42
CA ARG A 111 -2.35 1.19 7.95
C ARG A 111 -3.48 1.16 8.99
N LEU A 112 -3.14 1.19 10.29
CA LEU A 112 -4.09 1.39 11.38
C LEU A 112 -4.80 2.75 11.32
N ILE A 113 -4.16 3.79 10.80
CA ILE A 113 -4.79 5.10 10.58
C ILE A 113 -5.83 5.01 9.46
N ALA A 114 -5.53 4.26 8.38
CA ALA A 114 -6.49 4.02 7.31
C ALA A 114 -7.68 3.16 7.78
N LEU A 115 -7.44 2.19 8.67
CA LEU A 115 -8.52 1.45 9.32
C LEU A 115 -9.40 2.37 10.17
N ALA A 116 -8.81 3.26 10.97
CA ALA A 116 -9.56 4.20 11.79
C ALA A 116 -10.46 5.10 10.93
N GLU A 117 -9.96 5.59 9.78
CA GLU A 117 -10.74 6.34 8.81
C GLU A 117 -11.92 5.52 8.27
N ARG A 118 -11.67 4.31 7.77
CA ARG A 118 -12.75 3.47 7.19
C ARG A 118 -13.75 2.98 8.24
N ALA A 119 -13.33 2.80 9.48
CA ALA A 119 -14.20 2.42 10.59
C ALA A 119 -15.11 3.56 11.05
N TRP A 120 -14.65 4.81 10.93
CA TRP A 120 -15.36 6.00 11.41
C TRP A 120 -16.19 6.69 10.32
N HIS A 121 -15.65 6.78 9.11
CA HIS A 121 -16.22 7.55 8.01
C HIS A 121 -16.64 6.65 6.84
N LYS A 122 -17.94 6.70 6.51
CA LYS A 122 -18.49 6.13 5.28
C LYS A 122 -18.38 7.15 4.15
N SER A 123 -17.46 6.92 3.22
CA SER A 123 -17.21 7.85 2.11
C SER A 123 -18.27 7.68 1.01
N PRO A 124 -18.66 8.75 0.28
CA PRO A 124 -19.68 8.65 -0.77
C PRO A 124 -19.37 7.64 -1.87
N TRP A 125 -18.08 7.39 -2.15
CA TRP A 125 -17.69 6.43 -3.19
C TRP A 125 -17.99 4.97 -2.83
N GLU A 126 -18.20 4.64 -1.55
CA GLU A 126 -18.55 3.28 -1.10
C GLU A 126 -19.94 2.85 -1.59
N ALA A 127 -20.84 3.80 -1.81
CA ALA A 127 -22.19 3.55 -2.31
C ALA A 127 -22.26 3.49 -3.85
N LEU A 128 -21.17 3.82 -4.55
CA LEU A 128 -21.13 3.85 -6.01
C LEU A 128 -20.77 2.50 -6.60
N ASP A 129 -21.15 2.29 -7.86
CA ASP A 129 -20.54 1.23 -8.67
C ASP A 129 -19.01 1.40 -8.68
N PRO A 130 -18.22 0.32 -8.48
CA PRO A 130 -16.77 0.43 -8.33
C PRO A 130 -16.06 1.17 -9.48
N LYS A 131 -16.56 1.03 -10.72
CA LYS A 131 -15.95 1.72 -11.87
C LYS A 131 -16.22 3.22 -11.83
N LYS A 132 -17.42 3.61 -11.39
CA LYS A 132 -17.83 5.02 -11.28
C LYS A 132 -17.21 5.71 -10.06
N GLY A 133 -17.08 4.97 -8.95
CA GLY A 133 -16.51 5.48 -7.70
C GLY A 133 -14.99 5.62 -7.71
N LYS A 134 -14.28 4.90 -8.57
CA LYS A 134 -12.81 4.85 -8.57
C LYS A 134 -12.13 6.21 -8.59
N ALA A 135 -12.53 7.12 -9.48
CA ALA A 135 -11.88 8.44 -9.57
C ALA A 135 -12.08 9.28 -8.30
N ILE A 136 -13.25 9.13 -7.64
CA ILE A 136 -13.56 9.82 -6.38
C ILE A 136 -12.76 9.20 -5.25
N GLN A 137 -12.68 7.87 -5.19
CA GLN A 137 -11.86 7.13 -4.23
C GLN A 137 -10.38 7.51 -4.33
N GLU A 138 -9.81 7.59 -5.54
CA GLU A 138 -8.39 7.96 -5.73
C GLU A 138 -8.12 9.42 -5.31
N LYS A 139 -9.09 10.33 -5.52
CA LYS A 139 -8.98 11.71 -5.03
C LYS A 139 -9.04 11.78 -3.51
N ASP A 140 -9.91 10.99 -2.89
CA ASP A 140 -10.05 10.88 -1.44
C ASP A 140 -8.76 10.28 -0.84
N TRP A 141 -8.26 9.19 -1.42
CA TRP A 141 -6.97 8.60 -1.08
C TRP A 141 -5.82 9.60 -1.20
N SER A 142 -5.74 10.36 -2.29
CA SER A 142 -4.69 11.38 -2.45
C SER A 142 -4.70 12.39 -1.30
N SER A 143 -5.89 12.85 -0.90
CA SER A 143 -6.06 13.78 0.23
C SER A 143 -5.64 13.14 1.56
N PHE A 144 -6.03 11.89 1.78
CA PHE A 144 -5.64 11.09 2.95
C PHE A 144 -4.12 10.87 2.99
N ALA A 145 -3.50 10.46 1.89
CA ALA A 145 -2.07 10.16 1.79
C ALA A 145 -1.20 11.42 1.98
N HIS A 146 -1.62 12.58 1.46
CA HIS A 146 -0.98 13.85 1.75
C HIS A 146 -1.09 14.21 3.24
N THR A 147 -2.25 14.04 3.85
CA THR A 147 -2.43 14.30 5.28
C THR A 147 -1.56 13.36 6.12
N LEU A 148 -1.52 12.08 5.75
CA LEU A 148 -0.69 11.08 6.39
C LEU A 148 0.79 11.46 6.30
N GLY A 149 1.31 11.67 5.09
CA GLY A 149 2.71 11.98 4.85
C GLY A 149 3.14 13.29 5.48
N HIS A 150 2.43 14.40 5.25
CA HIS A 150 2.85 15.70 5.74
C HIS A 150 2.58 15.94 7.24
N LYS A 151 1.65 15.21 7.87
CA LYS A 151 1.21 15.51 9.24
C LYS A 151 1.21 14.31 10.18
N GLU A 152 0.49 13.24 9.88
CA GLU A 152 0.28 12.18 10.88
C GLU A 152 1.52 11.31 11.07
N LEU A 153 2.36 11.10 10.04
CA LEU A 153 3.66 10.44 10.21
C LEU A 153 4.63 11.27 11.06
N ASN A 154 4.68 12.60 10.87
CA ASN A 154 5.40 13.51 11.77
C ASN A 154 4.93 13.39 13.23
N ARG A 155 3.62 13.20 13.42
CA ARG A 155 3.05 13.01 14.75
C ARG A 155 3.48 11.68 15.37
N LEU A 156 3.49 10.57 14.61
CA LEU A 156 4.02 9.29 15.08
C LEU A 156 5.48 9.41 15.51
N GLU A 157 6.31 10.12 14.75
CA GLU A 157 7.71 10.39 15.10
C GLU A 157 7.82 11.17 16.42
N SER A 158 7.02 12.22 16.61
CA SER A 158 7.02 13.00 17.86
C SER A 158 6.63 12.18 19.10
N LEU A 159 5.89 11.09 18.88
CA LEU A 159 5.47 10.14 19.90
C LEU A 159 6.45 8.96 20.05
N HIS A 160 7.54 8.94 19.29
CA HIS A 160 8.53 7.84 19.24
C HIS A 160 7.90 6.49 18.86
N ILE A 161 6.89 6.50 17.99
CA ILE A 161 6.25 5.30 17.47
C ILE A 161 6.88 4.98 16.12
N PRO A 162 7.66 3.89 15.99
CA PRO A 162 8.19 3.46 14.70
C PRO A 162 7.04 3.01 13.80
N TYR A 163 7.17 3.23 12.50
CA TYR A 163 6.15 2.87 11.51
C TYR A 163 6.82 2.35 10.25
N HIS A 164 6.06 1.67 9.41
CA HIS A 164 6.54 1.20 8.11
C HIS A 164 6.82 2.39 7.18
N ILE A 165 8.06 2.50 6.72
CA ILE A 165 8.48 3.49 5.72
C ILE A 165 8.63 2.75 4.39
N PRO A 166 7.75 3.02 3.41
CA PRO A 166 7.80 2.36 2.11
C PRO A 166 8.99 2.86 1.31
N ALA A 167 9.59 1.98 0.51
CA ALA A 167 10.58 2.39 -0.48
C ALA A 167 9.94 3.35 -1.52
N PRO A 168 10.71 4.30 -2.08
CA PRO A 168 10.19 5.18 -3.11
C PRO A 168 10.04 4.40 -4.42
N GLY A 169 8.98 4.71 -5.17
CA GLY A 169 8.92 4.38 -6.58
C GLY A 169 9.95 5.23 -7.34
N ALA A 170 10.77 4.58 -8.15
CA ALA A 170 11.84 5.23 -8.90
C ALA A 170 11.78 4.86 -10.38
N ARG A 171 12.01 5.84 -11.25
CA ARG A 171 12.21 5.62 -12.68
C ARG A 171 13.22 6.62 -13.23
N VAL A 172 13.84 6.24 -14.34
CA VAL A 172 14.52 7.18 -15.24
C VAL A 172 13.52 7.60 -16.31
N THR A 173 13.35 8.90 -16.50
CA THR A 173 12.50 9.45 -17.57
C THR A 173 13.18 9.29 -18.93
N GLY A 174 12.44 9.51 -20.04
CA GLY A 174 13.00 9.33 -21.40
C GLY A 174 14.15 10.28 -21.73
N ASP A 175 14.26 11.39 -21.02
CA ASP A 175 15.32 12.40 -21.05
C ASP A 175 16.43 12.15 -20.01
N GLY A 176 16.45 10.99 -19.36
CA GLY A 176 17.56 10.58 -18.48
C GLY A 176 17.47 11.09 -17.04
N LEU A 177 16.35 11.67 -16.63
CA LEU A 177 16.20 12.26 -15.31
C LEU A 177 15.66 11.27 -14.27
N LEU A 178 16.16 11.34 -13.04
CA LEU A 178 15.65 10.56 -11.92
C LEU A 178 14.32 11.14 -11.39
N ASP A 179 13.25 10.35 -11.49
CA ASP A 179 11.92 10.70 -10.94
C ASP A 179 11.58 9.77 -9.77
N LEU A 180 11.50 10.35 -8.57
CA LEU A 180 11.13 9.64 -7.34
C LEU A 180 9.74 10.04 -6.86
N LYS A 181 8.96 9.06 -6.42
CA LYS A 181 7.65 9.24 -5.79
C LYS A 181 7.51 8.35 -4.56
N SER A 182 6.90 8.88 -3.51
CA SER A 182 6.46 8.10 -2.36
C SER A 182 4.95 7.88 -2.41
N CYS A 183 4.47 6.74 -1.90
CA CYS A 183 3.05 6.51 -1.71
C CYS A 183 2.44 7.37 -0.59
N TYR A 184 3.28 7.97 0.26
CA TYR A 184 2.89 9.02 1.22
C TYR A 184 3.60 10.33 0.85
N PRO A 185 2.98 11.19 0.01
CA PRO A 185 3.52 12.51 -0.29
C PRO A 185 3.83 13.29 0.99
N GLY A 186 5.06 13.80 1.09
CA GLY A 186 5.59 14.48 2.28
C GLY A 186 6.74 13.75 2.95
N LEU A 187 6.88 12.43 2.75
CA LEU A 187 8.07 11.71 3.21
C LEU A 187 9.33 12.21 2.50
N PRO A 188 10.42 12.52 3.22
CA PRO A 188 11.70 12.81 2.60
C PRO A 188 12.22 11.60 1.84
N MET A 189 12.84 11.87 0.71
CA MET A 189 13.49 10.88 -0.14
C MET A 189 14.97 11.25 -0.29
N SER A 190 15.81 10.23 -0.42
CA SER A 190 17.24 10.41 -0.67
C SER A 190 17.74 9.41 -1.69
N TYR A 191 18.84 9.76 -2.35
CA TYR A 191 19.53 8.92 -3.31
C TYR A 191 21.02 8.84 -3.00
N SER A 192 21.68 7.82 -3.54
CA SER A 192 23.13 7.65 -3.52
C SER A 192 23.62 7.29 -4.93
N LEU A 193 24.74 7.89 -5.30
CA LEU A 193 25.41 7.74 -6.60
C LEU A 193 26.75 7.01 -6.47
N ASP A 194 27.11 6.59 -5.26
CA ASP A 194 28.40 6.01 -4.87
C ASP A 194 28.22 4.67 -4.15
N GLY A 195 27.20 3.90 -4.52
CA GLY A 195 26.95 2.57 -3.96
C GLY A 195 26.52 2.57 -2.49
N GLY A 196 26.02 3.69 -1.97
CA GLY A 196 25.49 3.84 -0.62
C GLY A 196 26.45 4.47 0.38
N GLU A 197 27.63 4.92 -0.04
CA GLU A 197 28.62 5.59 0.82
C GLU A 197 28.12 6.96 1.31
N SER A 198 27.49 7.74 0.42
CA SER A 198 26.86 9.02 0.76
C SER A 198 25.44 9.13 0.23
N TRP A 199 24.60 9.88 0.97
CA TRP A 199 23.18 10.05 0.67
C TRP A 199 22.83 11.53 0.54
N GLN A 200 22.17 11.87 -0.56
CA GLN A 200 21.74 13.22 -0.91
C GLN A 200 20.22 13.32 -0.87
N ALA A 201 19.69 14.44 -0.38
CA ALA A 201 18.26 14.67 -0.36
C ALA A 201 17.72 14.87 -1.79
N TYR A 202 16.59 14.25 -2.08
CA TYR A 202 15.90 14.42 -3.36
C TYR A 202 14.89 15.57 -3.27
N SER A 203 15.12 16.65 -4.03
CA SER A 203 14.21 17.80 -4.12
C SER A 203 13.62 18.01 -5.50
N GLU A 204 14.37 17.64 -6.55
CA GLU A 204 13.96 17.80 -7.95
C GLU A 204 14.59 16.72 -8.83
N GLN A 205 14.08 16.60 -10.05
CA GLN A 205 14.62 15.68 -11.05
C GLN A 205 15.98 16.17 -11.54
N PHE A 206 16.91 15.25 -11.76
CA PHE A 206 18.25 15.55 -12.27
C PHE A 206 18.77 14.39 -13.12
N ASP A 207 19.72 14.70 -14.00
CA ASP A 207 20.32 13.75 -14.93
C ASP A 207 21.16 12.70 -14.19
N VAL A 208 20.88 11.42 -14.46
CA VAL A 208 21.59 10.27 -13.89
C VAL A 208 22.26 9.39 -14.95
N THR A 209 22.33 9.85 -16.20
CA THR A 209 22.88 9.10 -17.34
C THR A 209 24.38 8.81 -17.22
N ALA A 210 25.09 9.59 -16.41
CA ALA A 210 26.52 9.41 -16.13
C ALA A 210 26.82 8.29 -15.11
N TYR A 211 25.79 7.68 -14.51
CA TYR A 211 25.93 6.64 -13.49
C TYR A 211 25.37 5.33 -14.01
N ASP A 212 25.99 4.20 -13.64
CA ASP A 212 25.46 2.87 -13.94
C ASP A 212 24.28 2.50 -13.05
N GLU A 213 24.23 3.10 -11.86
CA GLU A 213 23.32 2.75 -10.79
C GLU A 213 23.02 3.95 -9.90
N VAL A 214 21.77 3.99 -9.42
CA VAL A 214 21.33 4.91 -8.37
C VAL A 214 20.63 4.11 -7.28
N LEU A 215 21.04 4.28 -6.03
CA LEU A 215 20.33 3.75 -4.87
C LEU A 215 19.36 4.80 -4.35
N VAL A 216 18.17 4.39 -3.92
CA VAL A 216 17.13 5.31 -3.44
C VAL A 216 16.46 4.77 -2.18
N ARG A 217 16.01 5.67 -1.31
CA ARG A 217 15.24 5.33 -0.11
C ARG A 217 14.37 6.49 0.36
N CYS A 218 13.31 6.18 1.09
CA CYS A 218 12.57 7.13 1.90
C CYS A 218 13.17 7.18 3.31
N SER A 219 12.93 8.27 4.03
CA SER A 219 13.24 8.36 5.45
C SER A 219 12.06 8.91 6.24
N SER A 220 12.10 8.74 7.56
CA SER A 220 11.33 9.56 8.50
C SER A 220 11.70 11.02 8.31
N HIS A 221 10.83 11.94 8.73
CA HIS A 221 11.04 13.38 8.64
C HIS A 221 12.26 13.85 9.41
N GLN A 222 12.56 13.22 10.56
CA GLN A 222 13.79 13.48 11.32
C GLN A 222 15.03 12.76 10.77
N GLY A 223 14.90 11.94 9.72
CA GLY A 223 16.01 11.19 9.13
C GLY A 223 16.57 10.05 9.99
N VAL A 224 15.89 9.67 11.08
CA VAL A 224 16.34 8.62 12.01
C VAL A 224 16.08 7.22 11.44
N HIS A 225 14.90 7.01 10.87
CA HIS A 225 14.49 5.75 10.29
C HIS A 225 14.44 5.85 8.77
N HIS A 226 14.69 4.72 8.10
CA HIS A 226 14.77 4.63 6.65
C HIS A 226 13.95 3.46 6.15
N SER A 227 13.42 3.58 4.94
CA SER A 227 12.95 2.41 4.20
C SER A 227 14.13 1.49 3.87
N ARG A 228 13.81 0.29 3.37
CA ARG A 228 14.79 -0.47 2.59
C ARG A 228 15.32 0.36 1.41
N VAL A 229 16.51 0.00 0.94
CA VAL A 229 17.14 0.65 -0.22
C VAL A 229 16.68 -0.06 -1.49
N THR A 230 16.23 0.70 -2.47
CA THR A 230 15.92 0.21 -3.80
C THR A 230 17.04 0.59 -4.76
N LYS A 231 17.44 -0.36 -5.60
CA LYS A 231 18.47 -0.17 -6.61
C LYS A 231 17.84 0.08 -7.97
N LEU A 232 18.22 1.17 -8.61
CA LEU A 232 17.82 1.54 -9.96
C LEU A 232 19.03 1.40 -10.89
N ALA A 233 18.98 0.40 -11.79
CA ALA A 233 19.98 0.27 -12.85
C ALA A 233 19.69 1.28 -13.96
N ILE A 234 20.68 2.08 -14.32
CA ILE A 234 20.59 3.05 -15.41
C ILE A 234 21.03 2.32 -16.68
N LYS A 235 20.08 2.04 -17.56
CA LYS A 235 20.41 1.51 -18.89
C LYS A 235 20.89 2.65 -19.76
N THR A 236 22.16 2.66 -20.12
CA THR A 236 22.62 3.41 -21.30
C THR A 236 21.93 2.79 -22.52
N TYR A 237 21.08 3.55 -23.20
CA TYR A 237 20.60 3.19 -24.53
C TYR A 237 21.76 3.37 -25.53
N THR A 238 22.73 2.48 -25.45
CA THR A 238 23.72 2.23 -26.49
C THR A 238 23.72 0.71 -26.67
N ASP A 239 23.25 0.25 -27.82
CA ASP A 239 23.10 -1.14 -28.27
C ASP A 239 21.77 -1.84 -27.97
N SER A 240 20.69 -1.40 -28.64
CA SER A 240 19.68 -2.32 -29.22
C SER A 240 18.72 -1.61 -30.18
N ASP A 241 19.19 -1.24 -31.37
CA ASP A 241 18.33 -1.05 -32.56
C ASP A 241 18.90 -1.80 -33.79
N GLU A 242 19.67 -2.87 -33.54
CA GLU A 242 20.03 -3.87 -34.55
C GLU A 242 19.76 -5.28 -34.00
N GLN A 243 18.49 -5.70 -34.07
CA GLN A 243 17.94 -7.06 -34.09
C GLN A 243 16.51 -6.94 -33.55
N SER A 244 15.43 -7.07 -34.31
CA SER A 244 15.20 -7.92 -35.48
C SER A 244 13.92 -7.48 -36.19
N ASN A 245 13.95 -7.61 -37.52
CA ASN A 245 12.80 -7.66 -38.43
C ASN A 245 11.66 -8.56 -37.95
#